data_AF-A0A1A6B3D7-F1
#
_entry.id   AF-A0A1A6B3D7-F1
#
_cell.length_a   1.000
_cell.length_b   1.000
_cell.length_c   1.000
_cell.angle_alpha   90.00
_cell.angle_beta   90.00
_cell.angle_gamma   90.00
#
_symmetry.space_group_name_H-M   'P 1'
#
loop_
_entity.id
_entity.type
_entity.pdbx_description
1 polymer ?
#
loop_
_entity_poly.entity_id
_entity_poly.type
_entity_poly.pdbx_seq_one_letter_code
_entity_poly.pdbx_strand_id
1 'polypeptide(L)'
;MNILAIIGTMGFITCGKVGLTYAPLHERDNIKSMKEMKKLNKQVDLFYSKIINTEVIKPSFIKLLTFKMQQRSFSKAPQNCADFKFWSNKGWLNRKENYYYKVHIGKIKNFIASLISRILK
;
A
#
# COMPACT_ATOMS: atom_id res chain seq x y z
N MET A 1 -3.58 -3.96 -15.14
CA MET A 1 -3.89 -3.67 -13.72
C MET A 1 -2.57 -3.36 -13.00
N ASN A 2 -2.45 -2.24 -12.28
CA ASN A 2 -1.18 -1.79 -11.68
C ASN A 2 -0.87 -2.62 -10.42
N ILE A 3 0.15 -3.49 -10.46
CA ILE A 3 0.53 -4.42 -9.36
C ILE A 3 0.72 -3.69 -8.03
N LEU A 4 1.23 -2.45 -8.07
CA LEU A 4 1.44 -1.63 -6.87
C LEU A 4 0.14 -1.14 -6.24
N ALA A 5 -0.91 -0.97 -7.04
CA ALA A 5 -2.23 -0.65 -6.52
C ALA A 5 -2.81 -1.85 -5.76
N ILE A 6 -2.56 -3.09 -6.24
CA ILE A 6 -3.01 -4.32 -5.57
C ILE A 6 -2.26 -4.53 -4.26
N ILE A 7 -0.93 -4.40 -4.27
CA ILE A 7 -0.11 -4.58 -3.05
C ILE A 7 -0.44 -3.48 -2.03
N GLY A 8 -0.66 -2.26 -2.49
CA GLY A 8 -0.97 -1.12 -1.64
C GLY A 8 -2.32 -1.22 -0.90
N THR A 9 -3.29 -1.97 -1.41
CA THR A 9 -4.60 -2.16 -0.76
C THR A 9 -4.57 -3.24 0.33
N MET A 10 -3.54 -4.10 0.33
CA MET A 10 -3.33 -5.15 1.34
C MET A 10 -2.49 -4.67 2.55
N GLY A 11 -2.32 -3.35 2.71
CA GLY A 11 -1.60 -2.77 3.84
C GLY A 11 -0.08 -2.69 3.71
N PHE A 12 0.47 -3.13 2.57
CA PHE A 12 1.90 -2.98 2.30
C PHE A 12 2.29 -1.54 2.00
N ILE A 13 3.52 -1.22 2.38
CA ILE A 13 4.19 0.04 2.11
C ILE A 13 5.20 -0.20 0.99
N THR A 14 5.10 0.56 -0.10
CA THR A 14 6.09 0.54 -1.18
C THR A 14 7.16 1.58 -0.87
N CYS A 15 8.35 1.12 -0.50
CA CYS A 15 9.48 2.00 -0.19
C CYS A 15 10.15 2.54 -1.46
N GLY A 16 10.34 1.71 -2.48
CA GLY A 16 10.93 2.12 -3.76
C GLY A 16 10.21 1.49 -4.95
N LYS A 17 10.31 2.15 -6.11
CA LYS A 17 9.88 1.60 -7.39
C LYS A 17 10.84 2.08 -8.46
N VAL A 18 11.38 1.15 -9.24
CA VAL A 18 12.16 1.46 -10.43
C VAL A 18 11.67 0.60 -11.60
N GLY A 19 11.46 1.23 -12.74
CA GLY A 19 11.32 0.54 -14.01
C GLY A 19 12.64 0.69 -14.76
N LEU A 20 13.26 -0.42 -15.13
CA LEU A 20 14.53 -0.45 -15.84
C LEU A 20 14.32 -1.13 -17.18
N THR A 21 14.97 -0.60 -18.20
CA THR A 21 14.97 -1.19 -19.53
C THR A 21 16.40 -1.52 -19.91
N TYR A 22 16.71 -2.81 -20.01
CA TYR A 22 18.00 -3.27 -20.48
C TYR A 22 17.84 -3.81 -21.90
N ALA A 23 18.57 -3.20 -22.83
CA ALA A 23 18.64 -3.71 -24.19
C ALA A 23 19.45 -5.04 -24.24
N PRO A 24 19.18 -5.92 -25.20
CA PRO A 24 20.03 -7.08 -25.48
C PRO A 24 21.49 -6.67 -25.69
N LEU A 25 22.43 -7.58 -25.43
CA LEU A 25 23.87 -7.29 -25.48
C LEU A 25 24.33 -6.66 -26.81
N HIS A 26 23.75 -7.08 -27.94
CA HIS A 26 24.10 -6.58 -29.27
C HIS A 26 23.53 -5.19 -29.60
N GLU A 27 22.58 -4.68 -28.82
CA GLU A 27 21.97 -3.35 -28.95
C GLU A 27 22.36 -2.43 -27.76
N ARG A 28 23.33 -2.87 -26.96
CA ARG A 28 23.70 -2.18 -25.72
C ARG A 28 24.33 -0.82 -26.03
N ASP A 29 23.55 0.21 -25.78
CA ASP A 29 24.01 1.59 -25.72
C ASP A 29 24.52 1.90 -24.31
N ASN A 30 25.81 2.24 -24.20
CA ASN A 30 26.47 2.56 -22.94
C ASN A 30 25.83 3.78 -22.26
N ILE A 31 25.40 4.79 -23.03
CA ILE A 31 24.78 6.01 -22.49
C ILE A 31 23.42 5.68 -21.88
N LYS A 32 22.59 4.89 -22.59
CA LYS A 32 21.30 4.43 -22.06
C LYS A 32 21.50 3.56 -20.82
N SER A 33 22.46 2.65 -20.84
CA SER A 33 22.77 1.77 -19.71
C SER A 33 23.21 2.56 -18.47
N MET A 34 24.06 3.57 -18.64
CA MET A 34 24.46 4.49 -17.56
C MET A 34 23.25 5.26 -17.00
N LYS A 35 22.33 5.71 -17.87
CA LYS A 35 21.12 6.42 -17.44
C LYS A 35 20.20 5.53 -16.60
N GLU A 36 19.99 4.27 -17.01
CA GLU A 36 19.20 3.31 -16.24
C GLU A 36 19.88 2.96 -14.90
N MET A 37 21.21 2.81 -14.89
CA MET A 37 21.96 2.59 -13.65
C MET A 37 21.83 3.78 -12.69
N LYS A 38 21.86 5.02 -13.19
CA LYS A 38 21.64 6.22 -12.36
C LYS A 38 20.22 6.26 -11.78
N LYS A 39 19.20 5.84 -12.54
CA LYS A 39 17.83 5.70 -12.03
C LYS A 39 17.75 4.65 -10.93
N LEU A 40 18.40 3.51 -11.11
CA LEU A 40 18.47 2.44 -10.12
C LEU A 40 19.10 2.93 -8.83
N ASN A 41 20.31 3.50 -8.90
CA ASN A 41 21.03 3.98 -7.71
C ASN A 41 20.19 4.99 -6.91
N LYS A 42 19.56 5.95 -7.59
CA LYS A 42 18.66 6.90 -6.93
C LYS A 42 17.49 6.22 -6.20
N GLN A 43 16.94 5.15 -6.77
CA GLN A 43 15.84 4.40 -6.13
C GLN A 43 16.33 3.52 -4.98
N VAL A 44 17.56 3.00 -5.06
CA VAL A 44 18.20 2.28 -3.95
C VAL A 44 18.41 3.20 -2.75
N ASP A 45 18.91 4.43 -2.97
CA ASP A 45 19.10 5.40 -1.88
C ASP A 45 17.76 5.79 -1.21
N LEU A 46 16.71 6.00 -2.03
CA LEU A 46 15.35 6.26 -1.54
C LEU A 46 14.75 5.07 -0.79
N PHE A 47 15.03 3.86 -1.24
CA PHE A 47 14.59 2.63 -0.57
C PHE A 47 15.27 2.48 0.78
N TYR A 48 16.60 2.64 0.82
CA TYR A 48 17.41 2.52 2.03
C TYR A 48 17.02 3.56 3.08
N SER A 49 16.92 4.84 2.68
CA SER A 49 16.49 5.92 3.58
C SER A 49 15.10 5.68 4.18
N LYS A 50 14.15 5.12 3.42
CA LYS A 50 12.81 4.79 3.93
C LYS A 50 12.75 3.56 4.83
N ILE A 51 13.70 2.63 4.72
CA ILE A 51 13.78 1.48 5.63
C ILE A 51 14.38 1.91 6.95
N ILE A 52 15.42 2.74 6.92
CA ILE A 52 16.07 3.23 8.13
C ILE A 52 15.21 4.24 8.88
N ASN A 53 14.46 5.07 8.15
CA ASN A 53 13.52 5.98 8.79
C ASN A 53 12.35 5.18 9.39
N THR A 54 12.30 5.11 10.72
CA THR A 54 11.26 4.40 11.48
C THR A 54 9.94 5.17 11.59
N GLU A 55 9.83 6.34 10.95
CA GLU A 55 8.58 7.10 10.95
C GLU A 55 7.43 6.29 10.34
N VAL A 56 6.32 6.24 11.08
CA VAL A 56 5.12 5.55 10.63
C VAL A 56 4.54 6.24 9.40
N ILE A 57 4.59 5.56 8.26
CA ILE A 57 4.10 6.10 6.99
C ILE A 57 2.57 6.23 7.06
N LYS A 58 2.08 7.45 6.89
CA LYS A 58 0.64 7.74 6.89
C LYS A 58 0.00 7.24 5.60
N PRO A 59 -1.12 6.49 5.66
CA PRO A 59 -1.78 6.00 4.46
C PRO A 59 -2.36 7.16 3.63
N SER A 60 -2.34 7.03 2.31
CA SER A 60 -3.06 7.93 1.42
C SER A 60 -4.58 7.79 1.61
N PHE A 61 -5.36 8.72 1.07
CA PHE A 61 -6.82 8.65 1.18
C PHE A 61 -7.39 7.38 0.54
N ILE A 62 -6.91 7.01 -0.64
CA ILE A 62 -7.35 5.80 -1.35
C ILE A 62 -7.06 4.54 -0.53
N LYS A 63 -5.86 4.42 0.05
CA LYS A 63 -5.51 3.28 0.90
C LYS A 63 -6.43 3.17 2.13
N LEU A 64 -6.76 4.30 2.74
CA LEU A 64 -7.68 4.35 3.88
C LEU A 64 -9.10 3.97 3.47
N LEU A 65 -9.58 4.48 2.33
CA LEU A 65 -10.88 4.14 1.79
C LEU A 65 -10.99 2.64 1.50
N THR A 66 -9.97 2.06 0.85
CA THR A 66 -9.96 0.62 0.57
C THR A 66 -9.97 -0.21 1.85
N PHE A 67 -9.18 0.15 2.86
CA PHE A 67 -9.22 -0.51 4.16
C PHE A 67 -10.63 -0.47 4.77
N LYS A 68 -11.31 0.68 4.73
CA LYS A 68 -12.68 0.82 5.27
C LYS A 68 -13.71 0.00 4.48
N MET A 69 -13.58 -0.07 3.16
CA MET A 69 -14.42 -0.94 2.32
C MET A 69 -14.20 -2.42 2.63
N GLN A 70 -12.94 -2.86 2.74
CA GLN A 70 -12.59 -4.24 3.09
C GLN A 70 -13.04 -4.59 4.52
N GLN A 71 -12.78 -3.71 5.50
CA GLN A 71 -13.25 -3.86 6.88
C GLN A 71 -14.76 -4.10 6.91
N ARG A 72 -15.54 -3.32 6.15
CA ARG A 72 -17.00 -3.46 6.07
C ARG A 72 -17.43 -4.75 5.36
N SER A 73 -16.78 -5.11 4.26
CA SER A 73 -17.09 -6.31 3.49
C SER A 73 -16.83 -7.57 4.33
N PHE A 74 -15.64 -7.68 4.90
CA PHE A 74 -15.25 -8.84 5.71
C PHE A 74 -15.97 -8.90 7.05
N SER A 75 -16.41 -7.77 7.62
CA SER A 75 -17.29 -7.79 8.81
C SER A 75 -18.65 -8.45 8.56
N LYS A 76 -19.07 -8.55 7.28
CA LYS A 76 -20.33 -9.19 6.87
C LYS A 76 -20.13 -10.58 6.27
N ALA A 77 -18.88 -11.01 6.08
CA ALA A 77 -18.58 -12.31 5.50
C ALA A 77 -18.99 -13.45 6.45
N PRO A 78 -19.29 -14.66 5.94
CA PRO A 78 -19.54 -15.83 6.76
C PRO A 78 -18.40 -16.10 7.74
N GLN A 79 -18.70 -16.45 8.99
CA GLN A 79 -17.69 -16.64 10.04
C GLN A 79 -16.73 -17.81 9.77
N ASN A 80 -17.15 -18.79 8.97
CA ASN A 80 -16.33 -19.91 8.55
C ASN A 80 -15.33 -19.54 7.44
N CYS A 81 -15.48 -18.37 6.79
CA CYS A 81 -14.59 -17.89 5.74
C CYS A 81 -13.18 -17.61 6.29
N ALA A 82 -12.17 -17.94 5.49
CA ALA A 82 -10.77 -17.67 5.79
C ALA A 82 -10.51 -16.16 6.01
N ASP A 83 -11.09 -15.30 5.17
CA ASP A 83 -10.92 -13.84 5.28
C ASP A 83 -11.51 -13.30 6.58
N PHE A 84 -12.70 -13.77 6.97
CA PHE A 84 -13.33 -13.36 8.24
C PHE A 84 -12.43 -13.73 9.42
N LYS A 85 -11.98 -14.99 9.47
CA LYS A 85 -11.10 -15.48 10.55
C LYS A 85 -9.78 -14.71 10.59
N PHE A 86 -9.15 -14.48 9.44
CA PHE A 86 -7.89 -13.74 9.37
C PHE A 86 -8.04 -12.30 9.87
N TRP A 87 -9.04 -11.56 9.37
CA TRP A 87 -9.28 -10.17 9.78
C TRP A 87 -9.72 -10.06 11.24
N SER A 88 -10.50 -11.03 11.72
CA SER A 88 -10.93 -11.09 13.12
C SER A 88 -9.74 -11.32 14.05
N ASN A 89 -8.87 -12.28 13.74
CA ASN A 89 -7.67 -12.57 14.51
C ASN A 89 -6.68 -11.39 14.55
N LYS A 90 -6.66 -10.55 13.50
CA LYS A 90 -5.87 -9.31 13.47
C LYS A 90 -6.53 -8.13 14.20
N GLY A 91 -7.77 -8.28 14.65
CA GLY A 91 -8.56 -7.22 15.30
C GLY A 91 -9.10 -6.17 14.33
N TRP A 92 -8.85 -6.30 13.03
CA TRP A 92 -9.21 -5.30 12.02
C TRP A 92 -10.71 -5.19 11.75
N LEU A 93 -11.51 -6.15 12.19
CA LEU A 93 -12.98 -6.05 12.12
C LEU A 93 -13.55 -5.04 13.12
N ASN A 94 -12.77 -4.62 14.13
CA ASN A 94 -13.21 -3.61 15.08
C ASN A 94 -13.31 -2.23 14.40
N ARG A 95 -14.50 -1.61 14.45
CA ARG A 95 -14.76 -0.29 13.84
C ARG A 95 -13.87 0.84 14.38
N LYS A 96 -13.32 0.69 15.59
CA LYS A 96 -12.37 1.63 16.19
C LYS A 96 -11.00 1.61 15.50
N GLU A 97 -10.67 0.54 14.79
CA GLU A 97 -9.42 0.46 14.03
C GLU A 97 -9.48 1.36 12.81
N ASN A 98 -8.46 2.21 12.69
CA ASN A 98 -8.38 3.21 11.63
C ASN A 98 -7.56 2.73 10.43
N TYR A 99 -6.66 1.75 10.62
CA TYR A 99 -5.86 1.15 9.56
C TYR A 99 -5.25 -0.19 9.98
N TYR A 100 -4.52 -0.85 9.08
CA TYR A 100 -3.82 -2.12 9.31
C TYR A 100 -2.80 -2.10 10.45
N TYR A 101 -2.24 -0.93 10.74
CA TYR A 101 -1.26 -0.69 11.80
C TYR A 101 -1.61 0.62 12.54
N LYS A 102 -1.04 0.80 13.73
CA LYS A 102 -1.24 2.01 14.54
C LYS A 102 -0.63 3.22 13.83
N VAL A 103 -1.47 4.13 13.37
CA VAL A 103 -1.06 5.37 12.72
C VAL A 103 -2.02 6.50 13.06
N HIS A 104 -1.47 7.69 13.28
CA HIS A 104 -2.29 8.87 13.50
C HIS A 104 -2.92 9.32 12.18
N ILE A 105 -4.22 9.06 12.03
CA ILE A 105 -5.03 9.54 10.91
C ILE A 105 -5.89 10.69 11.41
N GLY A 106 -5.85 11.83 10.70
CA GLY A 106 -6.69 12.98 11.01
C GLY A 106 -8.18 12.60 11.00
N LYS A 107 -8.92 13.04 12.02
CA LYS A 107 -10.33 12.65 12.26
C LYS A 107 -11.23 12.89 11.04
N ILE A 108 -11.06 14.02 10.36
CA ILE A 108 -11.84 14.40 9.15
C ILE A 108 -11.61 13.38 8.02
N LYS A 109 -10.35 13.07 7.73
CA LYS A 109 -9.98 12.14 6.64
C LYS A 109 -10.56 10.75 6.88
N ASN A 110 -10.52 10.28 8.13
CA ASN A 110 -11.11 9.00 8.52
C ASN A 110 -12.65 9.01 8.40
N PHE A 111 -13.29 10.10 8.82
CA PHE A 111 -14.73 10.25 8.72
C PHE A 111 -15.21 10.23 7.27
N ILE A 112 -14.58 11.02 6.39
CA ILE A 112 -14.91 11.05 4.96
C ILE A 112 -14.72 9.66 4.33
N ALA A 113 -13.58 9.00 4.58
CA ALA A 113 -13.34 7.65 4.04
C ALA A 113 -14.40 6.65 4.53
N SER A 114 -14.79 6.73 5.81
CA SER A 114 -15.85 5.89 6.37
C SER A 114 -17.21 6.18 5.73
N LEU A 115 -17.54 7.44 5.45
CA LEU A 115 -18.81 7.81 4.83
C LEU A 115 -18.88 7.30 3.39
N ILE A 116 -17.83 7.54 2.60
CA ILE A 116 -17.75 7.08 1.21
C ILE A 116 -17.82 5.55 1.15
N SER A 117 -17.14 4.83 2.05
CA SER A 117 -17.21 3.36 2.12
C SER A 117 -18.62 2.80 2.43
N ARG A 118 -19.54 3.62 2.96
CA ARG A 118 -20.94 3.23 3.17
C ARG A 118 -21.78 3.42 1.91
N ILE A 119 -21.45 4.40 1.09
CA ILE A 119 -22.16 4.76 -0.15
C ILE A 119 -21.75 3.85 -1.29
N LEU A 120 -20.43 3.61 -1.43
CA LEU A 120 -19.88 2.64 -2.37
C LEU A 120 -20.14 1.23 -1.81
N LYS A 121 -21.29 0.68 -2.19
CA LYS A 121 -21.77 -0.64 -1.78
C LYS A 121 -21.13 -1.74 -2.63
#